data_AF-A0A897MPM9-F1
#
_entry.id   AF-A0A897MPM9-F1
#
_cell.length_a   1.000
_cell.length_b   1.000
_cell.length_c   1.000
_cell.angle_alpha   90.00
_cell.angle_beta   90.00
_cell.angle_gamma   90.00
#
_symmetry.space_group_name_H-M   'P 1'
#
loop_
_entity.id
_entity.type
_entity.pdbx_description
1 polymer ?
#
loop_
_entity_poly.entity_id
_entity_poly.type
_entity_poly.pdbx_seq_one_letter_code
_entity_poly.pdbx_strand_id
1 'polypeptide(L)' 'MPASIYTSRRLQKLSERGLVKPLGNGVYVITELGEGYLDGEISTYEDEPDEIRENGGEENNDGVPSPWGI' A
#
# COMPACT_ATOMS: atom_id res chain seq x y z
N MET A 1 13.49 -13.91 -9.98
CA MET A 1 12.21 -13.20 -9.82
C MET A 1 12.40 -11.78 -10.35
N PRO A 2 12.00 -11.43 -11.58
CA PRO A 2 11.98 -10.02 -11.96
C PRO A 2 11.00 -9.30 -11.03
N ALA A 3 11.39 -8.15 -10.50
CA ALA A 3 10.52 -7.33 -9.67
C ALA A 3 9.16 -7.17 -10.38
N SER A 4 8.08 -7.49 -9.66
CA SER A 4 6.71 -7.46 -10.19
C SER A 4 6.47 -6.12 -10.90
N ILE A 5 6.23 -6.15 -12.21
CA ILE A 5 6.04 -4.96 -13.08
C ILE A 5 4.95 -4.03 -12.51
N TYR A 6 4.05 -4.55 -11.69
CA TYR A 6 3.04 -3.79 -10.96
C TYR A 6 3.67 -2.82 -9.94
N THR A 7 4.61 -3.27 -9.12
CA THR A 7 5.25 -2.46 -8.08
C THR A 7 6.03 -1.29 -8.69
N SER A 8 6.79 -1.54 -9.75
CA SER A 8 7.54 -0.49 -10.46
C SER A 8 6.61 0.58 -11.04
N ARG A 9 5.47 0.17 -11.62
CA ARG A 9 4.45 1.11 -12.12
C ARG A 9 3.83 1.95 -11.00
N ARG A 10 3.61 1.38 -9.82
CA ARG A 10 3.07 2.13 -8.67
C ARG A 10 4.10 3.10 -8.10
N LEU A 11 5.36 2.70 -7.95
CA LEU A 11 6.44 3.57 -7.47
C LEU A 11 6.67 4.76 -8.40
N GLN A 12 6.54 4.57 -9.72
CA GLN A 12 6.58 5.68 -10.67
C GLN A 12 5.46 6.69 -10.43
N LYS A 13 4.21 6.24 -10.27
CA LYS A 13 3.06 7.12 -9.96
C LYS A 13 3.22 7.86 -8.62
N LEU A 14 3.72 7.17 -7.58
CA LEU A 14 3.98 7.80 -6.29
C LEU A 14 5.08 8.88 -6.41
N SER A 15 6.07 8.65 -7.27
CA SER A 15 7.11 9.62 -7.54
C SER A 15 6.60 10.84 -8.32
N GLU A 16 5.69 10.65 -9.28
CA GLU A 16 5.05 11.76 -10.02
C GLU A 16 4.23 12.66 -9.07
N ARG A 17 3.64 12.08 -8.03
CA ARG A 17 2.91 12.81 -6.97
C ARG A 17 3.79 13.35 -5.85
N GLY A 18 5.12 13.12 -5.91
CA GLY A 18 6.07 13.61 -4.92
C GLY A 18 6.05 12.88 -3.57
N LEU A 19 5.34 11.75 -3.43
CA LEU A 19 5.28 10.95 -2.19
C LEU A 19 6.56 10.14 -1.96
N VAL A 20 7.28 9.83 -3.04
CA VAL A 20 8.59 9.16 -2.99
C VAL A 20 9.54 9.81 -3.99
N LYS A 21 10.84 9.68 -3.75
CA LYS A 21 11.90 10.17 -4.64
C LYS A 21 12.78 9.01 -5.13
N PRO A 22 12.99 8.86 -6.44
CA PRO A 22 13.91 7.86 -6.97
C PRO A 22 15.36 8.27 -6.71
N LEU A 23 16.16 7.31 -6.24
CA LEU A 23 17.61 7.46 -6.07
C LEU A 23 18.41 6.73 -7.17
N GLY A 24 17.73 5.96 -8.03
CA GLY A 24 18.31 5.16 -9.10
C GLY A 24 18.33 3.66 -8.79
N ASN A 25 18.53 2.81 -9.79
CA ASN A 25 18.59 1.34 -9.66
C ASN A 25 17.36 0.70 -8.98
N GLY A 26 16.18 1.32 -9.10
CA GLY A 26 14.96 0.86 -8.44
C GLY A 26 14.88 1.17 -6.95
N VAL A 27 15.80 1.99 -6.42
CA VAL A 27 15.76 2.48 -5.04
C VAL A 27 14.93 3.76 -4.98
N TYR A 28 14.02 3.82 -4.00
CA TYR A 28 13.17 4.95 -3.71
C TYR A 28 13.30 5.32 -2.23
N VAL A 29 13.18 6.60 -1.91
CA VAL A 29 13.10 7.11 -0.54
C VAL A 29 11.78 7.84 -0.36
N ILE A 30 11.19 7.76 0.84
CA ILE A 30 9.97 8.49 1.17
C ILE A 30 10.29 9.99 1.32
N THR A 31 9.32 10.85 1.02
CA THR A 31 9.41 12.31 1.23
C THR A 31 8.60 12.71 2.46
N GLU A 32 8.79 13.92 2.96
CA GLU A 32 7.96 14.47 4.06
C GLU A 32 6.46 14.45 3.71
N LEU A 33 6.11 14.71 2.44
CA LEU A 33 4.74 14.58 1.93
C LEU A 33 4.23 13.13 2.02
N GLY A 34 5.10 12.16 1.68
CA GLY A 34 4.78 10.75 1.78
C GLY A 34 4.60 10.27 3.23
N GLU A 35 5.43 10.77 4.15
CA GLU A 35 5.29 10.50 5.58
C GLU A 35 3.96 11.03 6.12
N GLY A 36 3.63 12.30 5.83
CA GLY A 36 2.34 12.89 6.21
C GLY A 36 1.13 12.18 5.59
N TYR A 37 1.26 11.59 4.41
CA TYR A 37 0.21 10.74 3.84
C TYR A 37 0.01 9.44 4.63
N LEU A 38 1.10 8.77 5.02
CA LEU A 38 1.02 7.54 5.80
C LEU A 38 0.52 7.77 7.23
N ASP A 39 0.86 8.92 7.81
CA ASP A 39 0.39 9.35 9.12
C ASP A 39 -1.05 9.88 9.09
N GLY A 40 -1.65 9.99 7.91
CA GLY A 40 -3.02 10.48 7.72
C GLY A 40 -3.18 11.99 7.89
N GLU A 41 -2.08 12.72 8.01
CA GLU A 41 -2.05 14.19 8.09
C GLU A 41 -2.35 14.84 6.74
N ILE A 42 -2.07 14.13 5.64
CA ILE A 42 -2.23 14.60 4.27
C ILE A 42 -3.10 13.63 3.49
N SER A 43 -4.25 14.10 3.01
CA SER A 43 -5.10 13.33 2.10
C SER A 43 -4.61 13.47 0.66
N THR A 44 -4.29 12.34 -0.01
CA THR A 44 -3.89 12.33 -1.44
C THR A 44 -5.06 12.03 -2.38
N TYR A 45 -6.28 12.13 -1.86
CA TYR A 45 -7.51 11.93 -2.62
C TYR A 45 -7.85 13.15 -3.45
N GLU A 46 -8.11 12.94 -4.74
CA GLU A 46 -8.60 14.02 -5.60
C GLU A 46 -10.12 13.94 -5.88
N ASP A 47 -10.82 12.82 -5.60
CA ASP A 47 -12.29 12.65 -5.78
C ASP A 47 -12.80 11.33 -5.10
N GLU A 48 -13.00 11.27 -3.77
CA GLU A 48 -13.25 10.03 -3.00
C GLU A 48 -14.45 9.13 -3.44
N PRO A 49 -14.44 7.78 -3.19
CA PRO A 49 -14.06 7.18 -1.90
C PRO A 49 -13.01 6.04 -1.96
N ASP A 50 -12.02 6.01 -1.05
CA ASP A 50 -11.40 4.75 -0.64
C ASP A 50 -12.33 4.22 0.45
N GLU A 51 -13.15 3.27 0.06
CA GLU A 51 -13.71 2.38 1.06
C GLU A 51 -12.55 1.67 1.73
N ILE A 52 -12.23 2.08 2.96
CA ILE A 52 -11.55 1.22 3.89
C ILE A 52 -12.50 0.03 4.05
N ARG A 53 -12.20 -1.10 3.39
CA ARG A 53 -12.82 -2.37 3.79
C ARG A 53 -12.44 -2.53 5.25
N GLU A 54 -13.43 -2.32 6.13
CA GLU A 54 -13.34 -2.63 7.53
C GLU A 54 -12.81 -4.07 7.61
N ASN A 55 -11.55 -4.20 7.97
CA ASN A 55 -11.04 -5.49 8.41
C ASN A 55 -11.60 -5.64 9.82
N GLY A 56 -12.89 -6.01 9.86
CA GLY A 56 -13.59 -6.37 11.08
C GLY A 56 -12.90 -7.59 11.63
N GLY A 57 -11.98 -7.36 12.57
CA GLY A 57 -11.43 -8.40 13.40
C GLY A 57 -12.57 -8.99 14.22
N GLU A 58 -13.09 -10.13 13.77
CA GLU A 58 -13.85 -11.03 14.61
C GLU A 58 -13.09 -12.35 14.73
N GLU A 59 -12.33 -12.43 15.82
CA GLU A 59 -11.70 -13.63 16.36
C GLU A 59 -12.74 -14.61 16.93
N ASN A 60 -13.68 -15.08 16.11
CA ASN A 60 -14.56 -16.16 16.54
C ASN A 60 -13.90 -17.51 16.26
N ASN A 61 -13.41 -18.13 17.35
CA ASN A 61 -12.94 -19.50 17.41
C ASN A 61 -14.09 -20.48 17.13
N ASP A 62 -14.48 -20.64 15.87
CA ASP A 62 -15.31 -21.76 15.43
C ASP A 62 -14.52 -22.54 14.39
N GLY A 63 -14.04 -23.72 14.81
CA GLY A 63 -13.16 -24.58 14.04
C GLY A 63 -13.74 -24.94 12.66
N VAL A 64 -13.33 -24.19 11.64
CA VAL A 64 -13.53 -24.55 10.24
C VAL A 64 -12.32 -25.40 9.81
N PRO A 65 -12.50 -26.70 9.49
CA PRO A 65 -11.38 -27.54 9.15
C PRO A 65 -10.77 -27.08 7.81
N SER A 66 -9.44 -26.97 7.79
CA SER A 66 -8.69 -26.53 6.62
C SER A 66 -8.88 -27.51 5.44
N PRO A 67 -9.23 -27.04 4.23
CA PRO A 67 -9.48 -27.89 3.05
C PRO A 67 -8.28 -28.63 2.45
N TRP A 68 -7.09 -28.54 3.04
CA TRP A 68 -5.92 -29.30 2.62
C TRP A 68 -5.41 -30.13 3.79
N GLY A 69 -5.97 -31.33 3.92
CA GLY A 69 -5.59 -32.29 4.95
C GLY A 69 -4.19 -32.83 4.75
N ILE A 70 -3.40 -32.76 5.82
CA ILE A 70 -2.30 -33.68 6.13
C ILE A 70 -2.52 -34.12 7.58
#